data_AF-A0A0G0QWX4-F1
#
_entry.id   AF-A0A0G0QWX4-F1
#
_cell.length_a   1.000
_cell.length_b   1.000
_cell.length_c   1.000
_cell.angle_alpha   90.00
_cell.angle_beta   90.00
_cell.angle_gamma   90.00
#
_symmetry.space_group_name_H-M   'P 1'
#
loop_
_entity.id
_entity.type
_entity.pdbx_description
1 polymer ?
#
loop_
_entity_poly.entity_id
_entity_poly.type
_entity_poly.pdbx_seq_one_letter_code
_entity_poly.pdbx_strand_id
1 'polypeptide(L)' 'MIEPSPENLLLELKKKAKEELVTDEAAFEELVDDLLAEKIEWGELDDNEDNIALREDLVQRWEEVEEYMRRKEVSNP' A
#
# COMPACT_ATOMS: atom_id res chain seq x y z
N MET A 1 4.49 17.42 -10.06
CA MET A 1 3.77 16.15 -9.89
C MET A 1 4.74 15.20 -9.25
N ILE A 2 4.40 14.61 -8.11
CA ILE A 2 5.17 13.49 -7.57
C ILE A 2 4.69 12.30 -8.42
N GLU A 3 5.58 11.71 -9.22
CA GLU A 3 5.21 10.51 -9.98
C GLU A 3 4.86 9.40 -8.98
N PRO A 4 3.78 8.63 -9.22
CA PRO A 4 3.46 7.46 -8.41
C PRO A 4 4.54 6.41 -8.65
N SER A 5 5.53 6.40 -7.77
CA SER A 5 6.54 5.35 -7.71
C SER A 5 6.09 4.25 -6.74
N PRO A 6 6.58 3.01 -6.91
CA PRO A 6 6.29 1.93 -5.97
C PRO A 6 6.60 2.29 -4.51
N GLU A 7 7.67 3.05 -4.27
CA GLU A 7 8.07 3.51 -2.93
C GLU A 7 7.07 4.52 -2.33
N ASN A 8 6.51 5.41 -3.16
CA ASN A 8 5.50 6.37 -2.70
C ASN A 8 4.18 5.67 -2.37
N LEU A 9 3.75 4.73 -3.22
CA LEU A 9 2.56 3.91 -2.98
C LEU A 9 2.71 3.05 -1.73
N LEU A 10 3.87 2.43 -1.53
CA LEU A 10 4.15 1.68 -0.31
C LEU A 10 4.09 2.56 0.95
N LEU A 11 4.58 3.80 0.88
CA LEU A 11 4.48 4.74 2.00
C LEU A 11 3.03 5.12 2.29
N GLU A 12 2.19 5.31 1.27
CA GLU A 12 0.75 5.55 1.41
C GLU A 12 0.07 4.32 2.03
N LEU A 13 0.35 3.12 1.52
CA LEU A 13 -0.16 1.86 2.06
C LEU A 13 0.20 1.67 3.53
N LYS A 14 1.45 1.95 3.93
CA LYS A 14 1.86 1.89 5.35
C LYS A 14 1.04 2.82 6.25
N LYS A 15 0.65 3.99 5.74
CA LYS A 15 -0.18 4.95 6.50
C LYS A 15 -1.63 4.46 6.56
N LYS A 16 -2.23 4.11 5.42
CA LYS A 16 -3.60 3.62 5.35
C LYS A 16 -3.78 2.33 6.13
N ALA A 17 -2.88 1.35 6.00
CA ALA A 17 -2.90 0.10 6.75
C ALA A 17 -2.93 0.34 8.27
N LYS A 18 -2.20 1.36 8.73
CA LYS A 18 -2.23 1.78 10.14
C LYS A 18 -3.55 2.46 10.52
N GLU A 19 -4.07 3.37 9.70
CA GLU A 19 -5.32 4.09 9.95
C GLU A 19 -6.54 3.16 9.97
N GLU A 20 -6.52 2.15 9.10
CA GLU A 20 -7.59 1.16 8.94
C GLU A 20 -7.38 -0.09 9.82
N LEU A 21 -6.28 -0.14 10.58
CA LEU A 21 -5.92 -1.25 11.47
C LEU A 21 -5.89 -2.60 10.74
N VAL A 22 -5.25 -2.62 9.56
CA VAL A 22 -5.04 -3.83 8.77
C VAL A 22 -4.18 -4.82 9.57
N THR A 23 -4.72 -6.00 9.83
CA THR A 23 -4.07 -7.03 10.68
C THR A 23 -3.55 -8.23 9.93
N ASP A 24 -3.89 -8.38 8.66
CA ASP A 24 -3.54 -9.56 7.87
C ASP A 24 -3.29 -9.19 6.40
N GLU A 25 -2.63 -10.12 5.70
CA GLU A 25 -2.24 -9.96 4.30
C GLU A 25 -3.46 -9.83 3.37
N ALA A 26 -4.57 -10.50 3.67
CA ALA A 26 -5.77 -10.42 2.84
C ALA A 26 -6.40 -9.01 2.88
N ALA A 27 -6.52 -8.42 4.06
CA ALA A 27 -6.96 -7.04 4.22
C ALA A 27 -5.95 -6.04 3.61
N PHE A 28 -4.66 -6.38 3.60
CA PHE A 28 -3.65 -5.58 2.92
C PHE A 28 -3.78 -5.66 1.40
N GLU A 29 -4.06 -6.84 0.83
CA GLU A 29 -4.32 -7.00 -0.60
C GLU A 29 -5.52 -6.16 -1.05
N GLU A 30 -6.62 -6.18 -0.29
CA GLU A 30 -7.79 -5.33 -0.58
C GLU A 30 -7.42 -3.84 -0.55
N LEU A 31 -6.61 -3.42 0.42
CA LEU A 31 -6.14 -2.05 0.52
C LEU A 31 -5.23 -1.65 -0.66
N VAL A 32 -4.40 -2.57 -1.17
CA VAL A 32 -3.59 -2.34 -2.38
C VAL A 32 -4.49 -2.12 -3.59
N ASP A 33 -5.51 -2.96 -3.76
CA ASP A 33 -6.46 -2.85 -4.86
C ASP A 33 -7.23 -1.52 -4.83
N ASP A 34 -7.72 -1.14 -3.66
CA ASP A 34 -8.44 0.13 -3.47
C ASP A 34 -7.54 1.33 -3.77
N LEU A 35 -6.29 1.32 -3.32
CA LEU A 35 -5.34 2.39 -3.60
C LEU A 35 -5.04 2.50 -5.10
N LEU A 36 -4.77 1.38 -5.78
CA LEU A 36 -4.48 1.40 -7.21
C LEU A 36 -5.70 1.87 -8.02
N ALA A 37 -6.91 1.44 -7.65
CA ALA A 37 -8.14 1.91 -8.28
C ALA A 37 -8.33 3.43 -8.11
N GLU A 38 -8.09 3.97 -6.91
CA GLU A 38 -8.12 5.42 -6.63
C GLU A 38 -7.12 6.19 -7.52
N LYS A 39 -5.90 5.67 -7.66
CA LYS A 39 -4.86 6.29 -8.49
C LYS A 39 -5.19 6.26 -9.98
N ILE A 40 -5.82 5.19 -10.46
CA ILE A 40 -6.31 5.10 -11.85
C ILE A 40 -7.46 6.09 -12.07
N GLU A 41 -8.42 6.16 -11.15
CA GLU A 41 -9.57 7.07 -11.26
C GLU A 41 -9.13 8.54 -11.32
N TRP A 42 -8.09 8.89 -10.56
CA TRP A 42 -7.53 10.25 -10.55
C TRP A 42 -6.60 10.54 -11.74
N GLY A 43 -6.33 9.54 -12.58
CA GLY A 43 -5.40 9.65 -13.71
C GLY A 43 -3.93 9.79 -13.28
N GLU A 44 -3.59 9.35 -12.07
CA GLU A 44 -2.22 9.25 -11.60
C GLU A 44 -1.53 8.00 -12.15
N LEU A 45 -2.29 6.91 -12.36
CA LEU A 45 -1.84 5.69 -13.03
C LEU A 45 -2.67 5.44 -14.30
N ASP A 46 -2.01 4.91 -15.33
CA ASP A 46 -2.68 4.43 -16.55
C ASP A 46 -3.26 3.02 -16.28
N ASP A 47 -4.46 2.71 -16.78
CA ASP A 47 -5.03 1.36 -16.69
C ASP A 47 -4.36 0.40 -17.69
N ASN A 48 -3.23 -0.20 -17.29
CA ASN A 48 -2.42 -1.07 -18.15
C ASN A 48 -1.82 -2.28 -17.39
N GLU A 49 -1.10 -3.14 -18.12
CA GLU A 49 -0.43 -4.33 -17.55
C GLU A 49 0.64 -3.99 -16.49
N ASP A 50 1.20 -2.78 -16.49
CA ASP A 50 2.19 -2.35 -15.51
C ASP A 50 1.56 -2.26 -14.10
N ASN A 51 0.24 -2.02 -14.00
CA ASN A 51 -0.47 -2.02 -12.72
C ASN A 51 -0.56 -3.40 -12.08
N ILE A 52 -0.59 -4.47 -12.88
CA ILE A 52 -0.63 -5.85 -12.35
C ILE A 52 0.71 -6.16 -11.70
N ALA A 53 1.81 -5.87 -12.39
CA ALA A 53 3.15 -6.06 -11.84
C ALA A 53 3.40 -5.18 -10.60
N LEU A 54 2.90 -3.94 -10.62
CA LEU A 54 2.95 -3.02 -9.49
C LEU A 54 2.15 -3.54 -8.29
N ARG A 55 0.93 -4.05 -8.51
CA ARG A 55 0.11 -4.69 -7.49
C ARG A 55 0.86 -5.84 -6.85
N GLU A 56 1.39 -6.76 -7.66
CA GLU A 56 2.14 -7.93 -7.15
C GLU A 56 3.37 -7.52 -6.33
N ASP A 57 4.13 -6.51 -6.77
CA ASP A 57 5.27 -5.97 -6.00
C ASP A 57 4.82 -5.39 -4.66
N LEU A 58 3.73 -4.62 -4.63
CA LEU A 58 3.20 -4.02 -3.40
C LEU A 58 2.69 -5.09 -2.42
N VAL A 59 1.95 -6.09 -2.90
CA VAL A 59 1.43 -7.19 -2.07
C VAL A 59 2.58 -7.99 -1.44
N GLN A 60 3.64 -8.29 -2.21
CA GLN A 60 4.81 -9.00 -1.69
C GLN A 60 5.55 -8.23 -0.57
N ARG A 61 5.30 -6.92 -0.43
CA ARG A 61 5.87 -6.09 0.63
C ARG A 61 5.03 -6.04 1.90
N TRP A 62 4.05 -6.93 2.06
CA TRP A 62 3.26 -7.06 3.29
C TRP A 62 4.14 -7.14 4.55
N GLU A 63 5.18 -7.98 4.56
CA GLU A 63 6.07 -8.13 5.73
C GLU A 63 6.69 -6.78 6.17
N GLU A 64 6.99 -5.89 5.22
CA GLU A 64 7.53 -4.57 5.51
C GLU A 64 6.48 -3.65 6.14
N VAL A 65 5.22 -3.77 5.71
CA VAL A 65 4.09 -3.03 6.26
C VAL A 65 3.70 -3.54 7.65
N GLU A 66 3.67 -4.86 7.83
CA GLU A 66 3.42 -5.49 9.12
C GLU A 66 4.45 -5.04 10.16
N GLU A 67 5.74 -5.08 9.81
CA GLU A 67 6.81 -4.62 10.69
C GLU A 67 6.72 -3.11 10.98
N TYR A 68 6.33 -2.29 10.00
CA TYR A 68 6.08 -0.86 10.21
C TYR A 68 4.97 -0.60 11.22
N MET A 69 3.86 -1.33 11.12
CA MET A 69 2.72 -1.22 12.03
C MET A 69 3.12 -1.67 13.45
N ARG A 70 3.79 -2.83 13.57
CA ARG A 70 4.28 -3.39 14.83
C ARG A 70 5.25 -2.44 15.55
N ARG A 71 6.23 -1.86 14.83
CA ARG A 71 7.24 -0.96 15.43
C ARG A 71 6.65 0.32 16.03
N LYS A 72 5.54 0.83 15.48
CA LYS A 72 4.88 2.03 16.00
C LYS A 72 3.99 1.75 17.22
N GLU A 73 3.61 0.50 17.49
CA GLU A 73 2.93 0.12 18.74
C GLU A 73 3.88 0.01 19.94
N VAL A 74 5.18 -0.26 19.71
CA VAL A 74 6.18 -0.37 20.80
C VAL A 74 6.64 0.99 21.36
N SER A 75 6.09 2.10 20.87
CA SER A 75 6.29 3.43 21.45
C SER A 75 5.13 3.79 22.39
N ASN A 76 4.97 3.02 23.46
CA ASN A 76 4.23 3.47 24.64
C ASN A 76 5.12 3.17 25.88
N PRO A 77 5.59 4.19 26.63
CA PRO A 77 6.46 4.02 27.79
C PRO A 77 5.79 3.33 28.98
#